data_AF-D5C4C1-F1
#
_entry.id   AF-D5C4C1-F1
#
_cell.length_a   1.000
_cell.length_b   1.000
_cell.length_c   1.000
_cell.angle_alpha   90.00
_cell.angle_beta   90.00
_cell.angle_gamma   90.00
#
_symmetry.space_group_name_H-M   'P 1'
#
loop_
_entity.id
_entity.type
_entity.pdbx_description
1 polymer ?
#
loop_
_entity_poly.entity_id
_entity_poly.type
_entity_poly.pdbx_seq_one_letter_code
_entity_poly.pdbx_strand_id
1 'polypeptide(L)'
;MKKQTREFLLKEYSHLRGEVLETLKEIPANEKWALVTSGVFWAWLAAFPDRGSFIPAAAWVPVVLTFLLFLRWRAIERKFETYRTYLLRLETAFELEGFGWEYHIQSAGKHEFRYYGWGFWCLLFAGNVFLAIWASCHVEEAGFA
;
A
#
# COMPACT_ATOMS: atom_id res chain seq x y z
N MET A 1 14.87 27.83 -25.06
CA MET A 1 14.04 26.64 -25.37
C MET A 1 13.08 26.97 -26.51
N LYS A 2 12.94 26.12 -27.54
CA LYS A 2 11.97 26.36 -28.64
C LYS A 2 10.54 26.23 -28.09
N LYS A 3 9.59 27.03 -28.62
CA LYS A 3 8.18 27.05 -28.17
C LYS A 3 7.53 25.66 -28.15
N GLN A 4 7.78 24.85 -29.17
CA GLN A 4 7.27 23.46 -29.25
C GLN A 4 7.78 22.57 -28.11
N THR A 5 9.06 22.69 -27.75
CA THR A 5 9.65 21.92 -26.64
C THR A 5 9.00 22.31 -25.31
N ARG A 6 8.72 23.60 -25.10
CA ARG A 6 8.04 24.08 -23.90
C ARG A 6 6.61 23.55 -23.79
N GLU A 7 5.87 23.58 -24.89
CA GLU A 7 4.49 23.05 -24.93
C GLU A 7 4.44 21.54 -24.70
N PHE A 8 5.38 20.79 -25.26
CA PHE A 8 5.52 19.36 -25.03
C PHE A 8 5.77 19.05 -23.55
N LEU A 9 6.78 19.70 -22.95
CA LEU A 9 7.16 19.49 -21.55
C LEU A 9 6.04 19.90 -20.57
N LEU A 10 5.27 20.95 -20.88
CA LEU A 10 4.10 21.34 -20.08
C LEU A 10 2.98 20.28 -20.13
N LYS A 11 2.73 19.69 -21.30
CA LYS A 11 1.76 18.58 -21.42
C LYS A 11 2.24 17.36 -20.64
N GLU A 12 3.51 17.00 -20.76
CA GLU A 12 4.10 15.88 -20.03
C GLU A 12 4.03 16.09 -18.52
N TYR A 13 4.36 17.30 -18.02
CA TYR A 13 4.20 17.67 -16.62
C TYR A 13 2.76 17.50 -16.12
N SER A 14 1.78 17.97 -16.89
CA SER A 14 0.36 17.83 -16.54
C SER A 14 -0.09 16.37 -16.50
N HIS A 15 0.41 15.55 -17.42
CA HIS A 15 0.11 14.12 -17.48
C HIS A 15 0.70 13.38 -16.27
N LEU A 16 1.99 13.59 -15.98
CA LEU A 16 2.68 12.99 -14.84
C LEU A 16 2.04 13.38 -13.50
N ARG A 17 1.63 14.64 -13.35
CA ARG A 17 0.87 15.07 -12.16
C ARG A 17 -0.43 14.26 -12.00
N GLY A 18 -1.11 14.00 -13.11
CA GLY A 18 -2.28 13.12 -13.15
C GLY A 18 -1.97 11.71 -12.65
N GLU A 19 -0.92 11.09 -13.19
CA GLU A 19 -0.48 9.74 -12.78
C GLU A 19 -0.11 9.68 -11.29
N VAL A 20 0.55 10.71 -10.77
CA VAL A 20 0.90 10.78 -9.33
C VAL A 20 -0.35 10.87 -8.47
N LEU A 21 -1.32 11.72 -8.84
CA LEU A 21 -2.59 11.84 -8.11
C LEU A 21 -3.42 10.56 -8.16
N GLU A 22 -3.39 9.84 -9.28
CA GLU A 22 -4.04 8.54 -9.42
C GLU A 22 -3.37 7.49 -8.51
N THR A 23 -2.04 7.43 -8.55
CA THR A 23 -1.24 6.56 -7.68
C THR A 23 -1.51 6.83 -6.19
N LEU A 24 -1.64 8.09 -5.79
CA LEU A 24 -1.98 8.47 -4.41
C LEU A 24 -3.37 7.98 -3.97
N LYS A 25 -4.34 7.90 -4.91
CA LYS A 25 -5.68 7.35 -4.60
C LYS A 25 -5.67 5.84 -4.46
N GLU A 26 -4.75 5.15 -5.12
CA GLU A 26 -4.64 3.69 -5.03
C GLU A 26 -4.12 3.20 -3.67
N ILE A 27 -3.31 3.99 -2.98
CA ILE A 27 -2.72 3.61 -1.67
C ILE A 27 -3.80 3.30 -0.62
N PRO A 28 -4.71 4.24 -0.26
CA PRO A 28 -5.74 3.96 0.73
C PRO A 28 -6.75 2.92 0.24
N ALA A 29 -6.94 2.78 -1.08
CA ALA A 29 -7.76 1.70 -1.63
C ALA A 29 -7.14 0.34 -1.33
N ASN A 30 -5.83 0.18 -1.55
CA ASN A 30 -5.10 -1.06 -1.28
C ASN A 30 -5.12 -1.42 0.21
N GLU A 31 -4.95 -0.44 1.09
CA GLU A 31 -5.03 -0.63 2.55
C GLU A 31 -6.43 -1.07 3.00
N LYS A 32 -7.49 -0.41 2.50
CA LYS A 32 -8.88 -0.80 2.76
C LYS A 32 -9.16 -2.23 2.31
N TRP A 33 -8.75 -2.59 1.09
CA TRP A 33 -8.92 -3.94 0.59
C TRP A 33 -8.19 -4.97 1.44
N ALA A 34 -6.95 -4.69 1.87
CA ALA A 34 -6.20 -5.60 2.74
C ALA A 34 -6.91 -5.86 4.08
N LEU A 35 -7.47 -4.82 4.69
CA LEU A 35 -8.17 -4.92 5.96
C LEU A 35 -9.52 -5.64 5.81
N VAL A 36 -10.29 -5.30 4.78
CA VAL A 36 -11.57 -5.94 4.49
C VAL A 36 -11.38 -7.42 4.17
N THR A 37 -10.43 -7.77 3.31
CA THR A 37 -10.19 -9.19 2.97
C THR A 37 -9.75 -9.96 4.21
N SER A 38 -8.83 -9.41 5.02
CA SER A 38 -8.39 -10.08 6.25
C SER A 38 -9.58 -10.32 7.20
N GLY A 39 -10.42 -9.30 7.41
CA GLY A 39 -11.60 -9.41 8.27
C GLY A 39 -12.62 -10.44 7.75
N VAL A 40 -12.88 -10.47 6.44
CA VAL A 40 -13.79 -11.46 5.82
C VAL A 40 -13.27 -12.89 6.01
N PHE A 41 -11.96 -13.12 5.84
CA PHE A 41 -11.39 -14.45 6.06
C PHE A 41 -11.49 -14.88 7.53
N TRP A 42 -11.19 -14.00 8.48
CA TRP A 42 -11.32 -14.32 9.90
C TRP A 42 -12.77 -14.55 10.32
N ALA A 43 -13.71 -13.73 9.83
CA ALA A 43 -15.14 -13.92 10.07
C ALA A 43 -15.63 -15.26 9.51
N TRP A 44 -15.13 -15.65 8.33
CA TRP A 44 -15.44 -16.94 7.73
C TRP A 44 -14.88 -18.12 8.55
N LEU A 45 -13.64 -18.02 9.04
CA LEU A 45 -13.06 -19.05 9.91
C LEU A 45 -13.85 -19.18 11.22
N ALA A 46 -14.27 -18.06 11.82
CA ALA A 46 -15.07 -18.06 13.03
C ALA A 46 -16.48 -18.66 12.84
N ALA A 47 -17.07 -18.53 11.64
CA ALA A 47 -18.39 -19.06 11.35
C ALA A 47 -18.44 -20.59 11.17
N PHE A 48 -17.29 -21.26 10.93
CA PHE A 48 -17.23 -22.70 10.65
C PHE A 48 -16.13 -23.40 11.47
N PRO A 49 -16.25 -23.47 12.80
CA PRO A 49 -15.24 -24.05 13.69
C PRO A 49 -15.08 -25.58 13.55
N ASP A 50 -16.06 -26.29 13.01
CA ASP A 50 -16.08 -27.76 12.95
C ASP A 50 -15.20 -28.36 11.83
N ARG A 51 -14.43 -27.54 11.11
CA ARG A 51 -13.60 -28.00 9.97
C ARG A 51 -12.22 -28.55 10.37
N GLY A 52 -12.00 -28.80 11.66
CA GLY A 52 -10.90 -29.60 12.23
C GLY A 52 -9.54 -29.38 11.56
N SER A 53 -9.14 -30.30 10.68
CA SER A 53 -7.80 -30.32 10.06
C SER A 53 -7.53 -29.21 9.04
N PHE A 54 -8.57 -28.56 8.48
CA PHE A 54 -8.39 -27.52 7.46
C PHE A 54 -8.15 -26.13 8.06
N ILE A 55 -8.55 -25.91 9.31
CA ILE A 55 -8.50 -24.59 9.98
C ILE A 55 -7.07 -24.07 10.15
N PRO A 56 -6.07 -24.87 10.58
CA PRO A 56 -4.70 -24.39 10.75
C PRO A 56 -4.09 -23.91 9.43
N ALA A 57 -4.29 -24.66 8.34
CA ALA A 57 -3.79 -24.28 7.02
C ALA A 57 -4.50 -23.04 6.46
N ALA A 58 -5.83 -22.94 6.64
CA ALA A 58 -6.61 -21.80 6.18
C ALA A 58 -6.31 -20.51 6.96
N ALA A 59 -5.90 -20.60 8.22
CA ALA A 59 -5.52 -19.46 9.06
C ALA A 59 -4.27 -18.71 8.54
N TRP A 60 -3.45 -19.34 7.71
CA TRP A 60 -2.29 -18.70 7.06
C TRP A 60 -2.66 -17.90 5.80
N VAL A 61 -3.86 -18.10 5.23
CA VAL A 61 -4.27 -17.42 3.99
C VAL A 61 -4.29 -15.89 4.15
N PRO A 62 -4.86 -15.29 5.23
CA PRO A 62 -4.79 -13.85 5.47
C PRO A 62 -3.35 -13.31 5.54
N VAL A 63 -2.41 -14.09 6.08
CA VAL A 63 -0.99 -13.72 6.18
C VAL A 63 -0.37 -13.61 4.79
N VAL A 64 -0.59 -14.63 3.95
CA VAL A 64 -0.09 -14.66 2.56
C VAL A 64 -0.69 -13.53 1.73
N LEU A 65 -2.01 -13.30 1.85
CA LEU A 65 -2.68 -12.20 1.13
C LEU A 65 -2.15 -10.83 1.58
N THR A 66 -1.99 -10.62 2.88
CA THR A 66 -1.43 -9.38 3.43
C THR A 66 -0.02 -9.16 2.89
N PHE A 67 0.81 -10.21 2.82
CA PHE A 67 2.15 -10.12 2.27
C PHE A 67 2.17 -9.75 0.78
N LEU A 68 1.28 -10.33 -0.03
CA LEU A 68 1.15 -9.99 -1.45
C LEU A 68 0.68 -8.54 -1.65
N LEU A 69 -0.27 -8.07 -0.85
CA LEU A 69 -0.76 -6.69 -0.90
C LEU A 69 0.29 -5.69 -0.40
N PHE A 70 1.13 -6.08 0.56
CA PHE A 70 2.31 -5.31 0.97
C PHE A 70 3.33 -5.19 -0.16
N LEU A 71 3.61 -6.28 -0.88
CA LEU A 71 4.53 -6.26 -2.03
C LEU A 71 3.99 -5.35 -3.14
N ARG A 72 2.68 -5.38 -3.38
CA ARG A 72 2.01 -4.44 -4.30
C ARG A 72 2.18 -2.99 -3.83
N TRP A 73 1.98 -2.70 -2.55
CA TRP A 73 2.19 -1.36 -1.99
C TRP A 73 3.64 -0.89 -2.19
N ARG A 74 4.64 -1.74 -1.93
CA ARG A 74 6.06 -1.45 -2.23
C ARG A 74 6.31 -1.13 -3.69
N ALA A 75 5.65 -1.83 -4.62
CA ALA A 75 5.78 -1.55 -6.05
C ALA A 75 5.20 -0.18 -6.43
N ILE A 76 4.06 0.19 -5.83
CA ILE A 76 3.42 1.50 -5.98
C ILE A 76 4.33 2.60 -5.43
N GLU A 77 4.89 2.41 -4.23
CA GLU A 77 5.83 3.35 -3.59
C GLU A 77 7.06 3.62 -4.47
N ARG A 78 7.64 2.57 -5.07
CA ARG A 78 8.79 2.72 -5.99
C ARG A 78 8.44 3.50 -7.25
N LYS A 79 7.25 3.28 -7.82
CA LYS A 79 6.78 4.05 -8.98
C LYS A 79 6.61 5.51 -8.62
N PHE A 80 6.00 5.79 -7.47
CA PHE A 80 5.82 7.15 -6.96
C PHE A 80 7.15 7.91 -6.81
N GLU A 81 8.18 7.29 -6.21
CA GLU A 81 9.50 7.92 -6.08
C GLU A 81 10.18 8.18 -7.43
N THR A 82 9.93 7.33 -8.43
CA THR A 82 10.42 7.53 -9.80
C THR A 82 9.76 8.76 -10.44
N TYR A 83 8.44 8.86 -10.35
CA TYR A 83 7.69 10.02 -10.86
C TYR A 83 8.10 11.31 -10.17
N ARG A 84 8.24 11.28 -8.85
CA ARG A 84 8.70 12.40 -8.04
C ARG A 84 10.07 12.89 -8.50
N THR A 85 11.03 11.99 -8.66
CA THR A 85 12.38 12.35 -9.10
C THR A 85 12.37 12.99 -10.48
N TYR A 86 11.54 12.47 -11.38
CA TYR A 86 11.41 13.02 -12.73
C TYR A 86 10.72 14.40 -12.74
N LEU A 87 9.64 14.57 -11.97
CA LEU A 87 8.95 15.85 -11.80
C LEU A 87 9.88 16.92 -11.21
N LEU A 88 10.69 16.56 -10.21
CA LEU A 88 11.69 17.47 -9.65
C LEU A 88 12.71 17.92 -10.70
N ARG A 89 13.20 17.02 -11.55
CA ARG A 89 14.12 17.36 -12.65
C ARG A 89 13.47 18.33 -13.65
N LEU A 90 12.19 18.12 -13.97
CA LEU A 90 11.43 19.03 -14.82
C LEU A 90 11.28 20.41 -14.18
N GLU A 91 10.92 20.48 -12.90
CA GLU A 91 10.75 21.75 -12.17
C GLU A 91 12.07 22.54 -12.10
N THR A 92 13.20 21.86 -11.84
CA THR A 92 14.53 22.49 -11.88
C THR A 92 14.88 22.97 -13.29
N ALA A 93 14.56 22.21 -14.35
CA ALA A 93 14.82 22.61 -15.72
C ALA A 93 13.99 23.84 -16.18
N PHE A 94 12.89 24.13 -15.50
CA PHE A 94 12.06 25.31 -15.72
C PHE A 94 12.35 26.47 -14.77
N GLU A 95 13.36 26.34 -13.89
CA GLU A 95 13.70 27.35 -12.87
C GLU A 95 12.52 27.69 -11.95
N LEU A 96 11.63 26.71 -11.69
CA LEU A 96 10.42 26.88 -10.86
C LEU A 96 10.68 26.56 -9.37
N GLU A 97 11.92 26.74 -8.91
CA GLU A 97 12.31 26.46 -7.54
C GLU A 97 11.46 27.28 -6.54
N GLY A 98 10.78 26.59 -5.62
CA GLY A 98 9.91 27.22 -4.60
C GLY A 98 8.46 27.47 -5.03
N PHE A 99 8.13 27.42 -6.32
CA PHE A 99 6.75 27.55 -6.82
C PHE A 99 6.19 26.26 -7.46
N GLY A 100 6.98 25.18 -7.43
CA GLY A 100 6.60 23.86 -7.95
C GLY A 100 5.47 23.19 -7.16
N TRP A 101 4.63 22.42 -7.86
CA TRP A 101 3.56 21.62 -7.23
C TRP A 101 4.13 20.67 -6.19
N GLU A 102 5.32 20.13 -6.45
CA GLU A 102 6.02 19.22 -5.55
C GLU A 102 6.45 19.91 -4.26
N TYR A 103 6.84 21.19 -4.31
CA TYR A 103 7.14 22.00 -3.14
C TYR A 103 5.90 22.21 -2.26
N HIS A 104 4.74 22.47 -2.88
CA HIS A 104 3.48 22.63 -2.18
C HIS A 104 3.00 21.32 -1.52
N ILE A 105 3.24 20.17 -2.16
CA ILE A 105 2.97 18.86 -1.54
C ILE A 105 4.01 18.51 -0.47
N GLN A 106 5.26 18.92 -0.64
CA GLN A 106 6.31 18.76 0.39
C GLN A 106 5.95 19.47 1.68
N SER A 107 5.56 20.73 1.59
CA SER A 107 5.17 21.54 2.75
C SER A 107 3.86 21.08 3.38
N ALA A 108 2.98 20.43 2.62
CA ALA A 108 1.67 20.00 3.11
C ALA A 108 1.64 18.65 3.85
N GLY A 109 2.67 17.78 3.81
CA GLY A 109 2.58 16.53 4.61
C GLY A 109 3.50 15.36 4.28
N LYS A 110 4.75 15.58 3.85
CA LYS A 110 5.60 14.47 3.38
C LYS A 110 6.19 13.55 4.43
N HIS A 111 6.33 13.98 5.67
CA HIS A 111 7.00 13.12 6.64
C HIS A 111 6.09 12.04 7.19
N GLU A 112 4.78 12.25 7.21
CA GLU A 112 3.88 11.37 7.94
C GLU A 112 3.45 10.13 7.14
N PHE A 113 3.29 10.27 5.82
CA PHE A 113 2.68 9.21 4.99
C PHE A 113 3.47 7.90 4.96
N ARG A 114 4.82 7.97 4.93
CA ARG A 114 5.68 6.77 4.88
C ARG A 114 5.69 6.00 6.20
N TYR A 115 5.71 6.71 7.33
CA TYR A 115 5.68 6.06 8.64
C TYR A 115 4.31 5.45 8.93
N TYR A 116 3.22 6.12 8.53
CA TYR A 116 1.87 5.56 8.64
C TYR A 116 1.70 4.28 7.82
N GLY A 117 2.14 4.27 6.56
CA GLY A 117 2.07 3.07 5.71
C GLY A 117 2.81 1.88 6.31
N TRP A 118 4.05 2.09 6.77
CA TRP A 118 4.82 1.04 7.44
C TRP A 118 4.17 0.57 8.74
N GLY A 119 3.67 1.47 9.58
CA GLY A 119 2.95 1.14 10.80
C GLY A 119 1.72 0.28 10.52
N PHE A 120 0.91 0.67 9.53
CA PHE A 120 -0.26 -0.07 9.09
C PHE A 120 0.09 -1.50 8.65
N TRP A 121 1.06 -1.66 7.75
CA TRP A 121 1.43 -2.97 7.23
C TRP A 121 2.05 -3.87 8.29
N CYS A 122 2.92 -3.32 9.16
CA CYS A 122 3.49 -4.08 10.28
C CYS A 122 2.42 -4.55 11.25
N LEU A 123 1.48 -3.66 11.62
CA LEU A 123 0.40 -3.99 12.54
C LEU A 123 -0.57 -5.01 11.95
N LEU A 124 -0.96 -4.86 10.69
CA LEU A 124 -1.86 -5.79 10.01
C LEU A 124 -1.21 -7.16 9.84
N PHE A 125 0.07 -7.21 9.45
CA PHE A 125 0.81 -8.45 9.29
C PHE A 125 1.01 -9.15 10.64
N ALA A 126 1.46 -8.42 11.67
CA ALA A 126 1.64 -8.96 13.01
C ALA A 126 0.32 -9.48 13.59
N GLY A 127 -0.79 -8.74 13.41
CA GLY A 127 -2.12 -9.17 13.83
C GLY A 127 -2.56 -10.46 13.14
N ASN A 128 -2.39 -10.57 11.83
CA ASN A 128 -2.73 -11.79 11.08
C ASN A 128 -1.85 -12.98 11.48
N VAL A 129 -0.55 -12.77 11.70
CA VAL A 129 0.35 -13.84 12.19
C VAL A 129 -0.01 -14.28 13.59
N PHE A 130 -0.28 -13.33 14.50
CA PHE A 130 -0.70 -13.63 15.87
C PHE A 130 -1.98 -14.47 15.89
N LEU A 131 -3.00 -14.07 15.12
CA LEU A 131 -4.24 -14.81 15.00
C LEU A 131 -4.04 -16.19 14.35
N ALA A 132 -3.16 -16.31 13.37
CA ALA A 132 -2.84 -17.60 12.74
C ALA A 132 -2.16 -18.58 13.71
N ILE A 133 -1.21 -18.10 14.51
CA ILE A 133 -0.57 -18.89 15.57
C ILE A 133 -1.59 -19.28 16.63
N TRP A 134 -2.40 -18.32 17.09
CA TRP A 134 -3.43 -18.56 18.10
C TRP A 134 -4.44 -19.62 17.64
N ALA A 135 -4.93 -19.50 16.39
CA ALA A 135 -5.84 -20.48 15.80
C ALA A 135 -5.19 -21.86 15.63
N SER A 136 -3.90 -21.92 15.28
CA SER A 136 -3.18 -23.19 15.14
C SER A 136 -2.97 -23.90 16.48
N CYS A 137 -2.59 -23.16 17.53
CA CYS A 137 -2.40 -23.72 18.87
C CYS A 137 -3.72 -24.18 19.51
N HIS A 138 -4.80 -23.42 19.36
CA HIS A 138 -6.08 -23.77 20.00
C HIS A 138 -6.75 -24.99 19.34
N VAL A 139 -6.50 -25.23 18.04
CA VAL A 139 -6.94 -26.44 17.35
C VAL A 139 -6.21 -27.69 17.87
N GLU A 140 -4.93 -27.59 18.24
CA GLU A 140 -4.17 -28.70 18.83
C GLU A 140 -4.69 -29.08 20.23
N GLU A 141 -5.09 -28.09 21.05
CA GLU A 141 -5.69 -28.32 22.38
C GLU A 141 -7.08 -28.97 22.30
N ALA A 142 -7.83 -28.73 21.22
CA ALA A 142 -9.19 -29.21 21.03
C ALA A 142 -9.29 -30.72 20.69
N GLY A 143 -8.17 -31.43 20.53
CA GLY A 143 -8.15 -32.90 20.54
C GLY A 143 -8.97 -33.56 19.42
N PHE A 144 -8.92 -33.02 18.20
CA PHE A 144 -9.39 -33.76 17.01
C PHE A 144 -8.25 -34.61 16.44
N ALA A 145 -7.99 -35.74 17.10
CA ALA A 145 -7.33 -36.90 16.52
C ALA A 145 -8.37 -37.86 15.95
#